data_AF-A0A091WBG2-F1
#
_entry.id   AF-A0A091WBG2-F1
#
_cell.length_a   1.000
_cell.length_b   1.000
_cell.length_c   1.000
_cell.angle_alpha   90.00
_cell.angle_beta   90.00
_cell.angle_gamma   90.00
#
_symmetry.space_group_name_H-M   'P 1'
#
loop_
_entity.id
_entity.type
_entity.pdbx_description
1 polymer ?
#
loop_
_entity_poly.entity_id
_entity_poly.type
_entity_poly.pdbx_seq_one_letter_code
_entity_poly.pdbx_strand_id
1 'polypeptide(L)'
;RCVVLRFLKFPPNQNKTSEEILHHLQNIVDFGKHVMKQFFGENYVHHGEIIQLPLDFVRQLCLKIQPERPESRCDKDMDTLSGYAMCLPNLTRLQTYRFVEHRPILCIEIKPKCGFIPFSSHVSQEIKHKVCRYCMHQHLKVANGKWKRPSKYCPLDLFSGNKQRMHFALKSLLQEAQNNLKIFKNGEPIYGCKDDQDCISDWNELAHHLKPFFFPSNGLVSGPQCTRTIVKELIHVITMTLLSSTDACRAGDMKTVPVSQGRSYCEASAFNKELVRNGKHKLESSGLPRGCLLYKTLQAQMLDMLDIEGLYPLYSRLEQYLEEFPEERSTLQIDGPYNEAFYEKLLDLSTEDDGTVAFALTKVQQYRIAMTAKDCSIMIALSPCLQDECSEQRPVVLTSKSRFTFSVSVLDLDLKPYESIPHQYKLDGKIVNYYLRNVQAKDDPVMSSLFKENEDCTLVLHKV
;
A
#
# COMPACT_ATOMS: atom_id res chain seq x y z
N ARG A 1 12.55 6.58 24.75
CA ARG A 1 11.63 5.63 24.05
C ARG A 1 11.62 5.98 22.57
N CYS A 2 11.67 5.01 21.67
CA CYS A 2 11.69 5.24 20.22
C CYS A 2 10.25 5.17 19.66
N VAL A 3 9.54 6.30 19.74
CA VAL A 3 8.08 6.37 19.46
C VAL A 3 7.76 7.51 18.50
N VAL A 4 6.58 7.45 17.90
CA VAL A 4 5.97 8.51 17.10
C VAL A 4 4.56 8.79 17.62
N LEU A 5 4.14 10.06 17.51
CA LEU A 5 2.78 10.48 17.83
C LEU A 5 2.01 10.70 16.54
N ARG A 6 0.85 10.05 16.43
CA ARG A 6 -0.05 10.17 15.30
C ARG A 6 -1.29 10.95 15.70
N PHE A 7 -1.45 12.12 15.09
CA PHE A 7 -2.60 12.99 15.26
C PHE A 7 -3.60 12.79 14.12
N LEU A 8 -4.89 12.93 14.42
CA LEU A 8 -5.93 13.01 13.39
C LEU A 8 -5.85 14.34 12.65
N LYS A 9 -6.42 14.36 11.44
CA LYS A 9 -6.54 15.56 10.63
C LYS A 9 -7.95 15.74 10.11
N PHE A 10 -8.45 16.96 10.15
CA PHE A 10 -9.81 17.31 9.74
C PHE A 10 -9.80 18.48 8.77
N PRO A 11 -10.76 18.56 7.83
CA PRO A 11 -11.03 19.80 7.11
C PRO A 11 -11.36 20.95 8.10
N PRO A 12 -11.04 22.21 7.77
CA PRO A 12 -11.26 23.34 8.69
C PRO A 12 -12.70 23.50 9.19
N ASN A 13 -13.67 23.03 8.41
CA ASN A 13 -15.10 23.18 8.70
C ASN A 13 -15.69 21.98 9.47
N GLN A 14 -14.89 20.99 9.86
CA GLN A 14 -15.37 19.77 10.50
C GLN A 14 -14.80 19.66 11.92
N ASN A 15 -15.52 20.26 12.88
CA ASN A 15 -15.19 20.13 14.29
C ASN A 15 -15.84 18.87 14.86
N LYS A 16 -15.00 17.94 15.32
CA LYS A 16 -15.44 16.78 16.11
C LYS A 16 -15.26 17.07 17.60
N THR A 17 -16.12 16.51 18.43
CA THR A 17 -15.97 16.61 19.89
C THR A 17 -14.77 15.77 20.36
N SER A 18 -14.24 16.10 21.54
CA SER A 18 -13.14 15.32 22.14
C SER A 18 -13.54 13.85 22.36
N GLU A 19 -14.80 13.58 22.66
CA GLU A 19 -15.35 12.23 22.83
C GLU A 19 -15.39 11.45 21.51
N GLU A 20 -15.85 12.10 20.43
CA GLU A 20 -15.85 11.50 19.09
C GLU A 20 -14.43 11.17 18.61
N ILE A 21 -13.46 12.04 18.94
CA ILE A 21 -12.04 11.82 18.61
C ILE A 21 -11.48 10.65 19.40
N LEU A 22 -11.72 10.59 20.70
CA LEU A 22 -11.30 9.46 21.54
C LEU A 22 -11.90 8.14 21.03
N HIS A 23 -13.20 8.13 20.74
CA HIS A 23 -13.89 6.95 20.19
C HIS A 23 -13.31 6.53 18.84
N HIS A 24 -13.03 7.49 17.95
CA HIS A 24 -12.40 7.20 16.66
C HIS A 24 -11.00 6.59 16.82
N LEU A 25 -10.17 7.13 17.71
CA LEU A 25 -8.85 6.56 17.99
C LEU A 25 -8.95 5.15 18.60
N GLN A 26 -9.92 4.93 19.48
CA GLN A 26 -10.19 3.61 20.06
C GLN A 26 -10.57 2.59 18.99
N ASN A 27 -11.45 2.97 18.05
CA ASN A 27 -11.80 2.15 16.91
C ASN A 27 -10.58 1.78 16.04
N ILE A 28 -9.62 2.69 15.84
CA ILE A 28 -8.38 2.37 15.11
C ILE A 28 -7.56 1.32 15.87
N VAL A 29 -7.42 1.47 17.19
CA VAL A 29 -6.68 0.52 18.03
C VAL A 29 -7.35 -0.85 18.05
N ASP A 30 -8.66 -0.89 18.28
CA ASP A 30 -9.44 -2.14 18.37
C ASP A 30 -9.44 -2.88 17.04
N PHE A 31 -9.62 -2.16 15.93
CA PHE A 31 -9.54 -2.75 14.60
C PHE A 31 -8.14 -3.35 14.31
N GLY A 32 -7.08 -2.62 14.67
CA GLY A 32 -5.72 -3.13 14.59
C GLY A 32 -5.51 -4.40 15.42
N LYS A 33 -6.04 -4.40 16.65
CA LYS A 33 -5.86 -5.45 17.65
C LYS A 33 -6.69 -6.71 17.37
N HIS A 34 -7.96 -6.58 17.04
CA HIS A 34 -8.92 -7.68 16.95
C HIS A 34 -9.17 -8.16 15.52
N VAL A 35 -8.94 -7.32 14.51
CA VAL A 35 -9.20 -7.67 13.11
C VAL A 35 -7.89 -7.85 12.34
N MET A 36 -7.05 -6.82 12.30
CA MET A 36 -5.85 -6.84 11.44
C MET A 36 -4.77 -7.82 11.92
N LYS A 37 -4.61 -8.01 13.23
CA LYS A 37 -3.73 -9.08 13.76
C LYS A 37 -4.13 -10.47 13.28
N GLN A 38 -5.43 -10.74 13.09
CA GLN A 38 -5.91 -12.03 12.61
C GLN A 38 -5.53 -12.27 11.13
N PHE A 39 -5.60 -11.22 10.30
CA PHE A 39 -5.22 -11.32 8.88
C PHE A 39 -3.71 -11.39 8.67
N PHE A 40 -2.94 -10.59 9.41
CA PHE A 40 -1.51 -10.43 9.15
C PHE A 40 -0.65 -11.27 10.08
N GLY A 41 -1.03 -11.43 11.34
CA GLY A 41 -0.24 -12.03 12.42
C GLY A 41 0.28 -10.99 13.41
N GLU A 42 0.42 -11.40 14.67
CA GLU A 42 0.78 -10.51 15.80
C GLU A 42 2.12 -9.80 15.61
N ASN A 43 3.09 -10.47 14.97
CA ASN A 43 4.44 -9.95 14.77
C ASN A 43 4.50 -8.78 13.76
N TYR A 44 3.49 -8.63 12.90
CA TYR A 44 3.50 -7.66 11.82
C TYR A 44 2.68 -6.39 12.11
N VAL A 45 1.77 -6.43 13.10
CA VAL A 45 0.80 -5.35 13.35
C VAL A 45 1.07 -4.67 14.69
N HIS A 46 1.35 -3.36 14.64
CA HIS A 46 1.64 -2.53 15.82
C HIS A 46 0.58 -1.45 15.96
N HIS A 47 -0.46 -1.67 16.79
CA HIS A 47 -1.59 -0.74 16.92
C HIS A 47 -1.34 0.45 17.87
N GLY A 48 -0.30 0.38 18.72
CA GLY A 48 0.00 1.44 19.68
C GLY A 48 -1.08 1.59 20.76
N GLU A 49 -1.02 2.72 21.46
CA GLU A 49 -1.92 3.09 22.55
C GLU A 49 -2.39 4.53 22.40
N ILE A 50 -3.57 4.86 22.91
CA ILE A 50 -4.08 6.23 22.94
C ILE A 50 -3.44 6.94 24.13
N ILE A 51 -2.97 8.17 23.89
CA ILE A 51 -2.44 9.03 24.95
C ILE A 51 -3.15 10.37 24.95
N GLN A 52 -3.23 10.97 26.14
CA GLN A 52 -3.67 12.34 26.33
C GLN A 52 -2.45 13.25 26.53
N LEU A 53 -2.47 14.41 25.89
CA LEU A 53 -1.38 15.36 25.84
C LEU A 53 -1.86 16.75 26.28
N PRO A 54 -1.00 17.58 26.90
CA PRO A 54 -1.33 18.97 27.19
C PRO A 54 -1.65 19.74 25.92
N LEU A 55 -2.75 20.49 25.90
CA LEU A 55 -3.17 21.25 24.71
C LEU A 55 -2.13 22.26 24.24
N ASP A 56 -1.43 22.91 25.18
CA ASP A 56 -0.38 23.88 24.82
C ASP A 56 0.81 23.21 24.12
N PHE A 57 1.17 21.98 24.51
CA PHE A 57 2.16 21.19 23.79
C PHE A 57 1.71 20.91 22.35
N VAL A 58 0.46 20.47 22.16
CA VAL A 58 -0.07 20.15 20.82
C VAL A 58 -0.12 21.39 19.93
N ARG A 59 -0.55 22.53 20.46
CA ARG A 59 -0.58 23.82 19.72
C ARG A 59 0.80 24.28 19.31
N GLN A 60 1.77 24.25 20.23
CA GLN A 60 3.16 24.63 19.92
C GLN A 60 3.79 23.69 18.90
N LEU A 61 3.53 22.38 19.01
CA LEU A 61 3.98 21.39 18.04
C LEU A 61 3.38 21.67 16.65
N CYS A 62 2.08 21.96 16.58
CA CYS A 62 1.39 22.29 15.33
C CYS A 62 2.07 23.45 14.60
N LEU A 63 2.32 24.55 15.31
CA LEU A 63 2.97 25.74 14.76
C LEU A 63 4.37 25.44 14.25
N LYS A 64 5.13 24.61 14.99
CA LYS A 64 6.50 24.24 14.62
C LYS A 64 6.56 23.38 13.36
N ILE A 65 5.65 22.42 13.20
CA ILE A 65 5.70 21.47 12.08
C ILE A 65 4.99 21.99 10.83
N GLN A 66 4.13 23.01 10.95
CA GLN A 66 3.34 23.52 9.82
C GLN A 66 4.20 23.90 8.59
N PRO A 67 5.37 24.57 8.73
CA PRO A 67 6.24 24.86 7.58
C PRO A 67 6.87 23.63 6.94
N GLU A 68 6.97 22.50 7.66
CA GLU A 68 7.53 21.24 7.14
C GLU A 68 6.47 20.42 6.37
N ARG A 69 5.20 20.83 6.41
CA ARG A 69 4.12 20.10 5.74
C ARG A 69 4.10 20.44 4.25
N PRO A 70 3.95 19.44 3.38
CA PRO A 70 3.74 19.70 1.96
C PRO A 70 2.48 20.52 1.72
N GLU A 71 2.56 21.52 0.84
CA GLU A 71 1.43 22.40 0.51
C GLU A 71 0.18 21.62 0.09
N SER A 72 0.37 20.56 -0.70
CA SER A 72 -0.69 19.64 -1.14
C SER A 72 -1.42 18.89 -0.01
N ARG A 73 -0.93 18.99 1.23
CA ARG A 73 -1.46 18.35 2.44
C ARG A 73 -1.98 19.34 3.46
N CYS A 74 -1.96 20.65 3.15
CA CYS A 74 -2.43 21.71 4.03
C CYS A 74 -3.92 22.03 3.86
N ASP A 75 -4.66 21.21 3.08
CA ASP A 75 -6.11 21.24 2.96
C ASP A 75 -6.86 20.72 4.21
N LYS A 76 -6.12 20.11 5.14
CA LYS A 76 -6.61 19.58 6.41
C LYS A 76 -5.68 20.00 7.55
N ASP A 77 -6.25 20.28 8.70
CA ASP A 77 -5.50 20.71 9.88
C ASP A 77 -5.29 19.56 10.86
N MET A 78 -4.19 19.63 11.60
CA MET A 78 -3.94 18.72 12.71
C MET A 78 -4.93 19.02 13.83
N ASP A 79 -5.45 17.98 14.47
CA ASP A 79 -6.26 18.15 15.67
C ASP A 79 -5.44 18.77 16.81
N THR A 80 -5.83 19.99 17.20
CA THR A 80 -5.19 20.78 18.26
C THR A 80 -6.13 21.04 19.44
N LEU A 81 -7.35 20.50 19.41
CA LEU A 81 -8.41 20.81 20.38
C LEU A 81 -8.71 19.64 21.31
N SER A 82 -8.54 18.39 20.85
CA SER A 82 -8.89 17.22 21.69
C SER A 82 -7.82 16.88 22.72
N GLY A 83 -6.54 17.11 22.40
CA GLY A 83 -5.41 16.66 23.19
C GLY A 83 -5.12 15.16 23.08
N TYR A 84 -5.78 14.41 22.19
CA TYR A 84 -5.54 12.98 22.00
C TYR A 84 -4.65 12.68 20.79
N ALA A 85 -3.80 11.66 20.93
CA ALA A 85 -2.99 11.11 19.85
C ALA A 85 -2.79 9.61 20.05
N MET A 86 -2.39 8.91 18.99
CA MET A 86 -1.88 7.53 19.13
C MET A 86 -0.35 7.55 19.29
N CYS A 87 0.15 6.84 20.29
CA CYS A 87 1.56 6.58 20.50
C CYS A 87 1.93 5.23 19.85
N LEU A 88 2.80 5.27 18.83
CA LEU A 88 3.21 4.10 18.06
C LEU A 88 4.73 3.91 18.13
N PRO A 89 5.25 2.68 17.98
CA PRO A 89 6.69 2.46 17.88
C PRO A 89 7.25 3.09 16.60
N ASN A 90 8.44 3.70 16.69
CA ASN A 90 9.10 4.25 15.51
C ASN A 90 9.83 3.12 14.73
N LEU A 91 9.14 2.51 13.78
CA LEU A 91 9.66 1.38 12.99
C LEU A 91 10.83 1.75 12.05
N THR A 92 11.12 3.04 11.86
CA THR A 92 12.28 3.49 11.06
C THR A 92 13.60 3.39 11.83
N ARG A 93 13.54 3.05 13.12
CA ARG A 93 14.70 2.95 14.04
C ARG A 93 14.76 1.63 14.81
N LEU A 94 13.71 0.81 14.73
CA LEU A 94 13.52 -0.38 15.56
C LEU A 94 13.57 -1.67 14.75
N GLN A 95 14.08 -2.72 15.39
CA GLN A 95 13.81 -4.10 15.01
C GLN A 95 12.67 -4.65 15.90
N THR A 96 11.65 -5.27 15.32
CA THR A 96 10.41 -5.63 16.05
C THR A 96 10.53 -6.92 16.85
N TYR A 97 11.51 -7.79 16.56
CA TYR A 97 11.72 -9.01 17.34
C TYR A 97 12.27 -8.76 18.75
N ARG A 98 12.94 -7.62 18.98
CA ARG A 98 13.46 -7.19 20.30
C ARG A 98 12.89 -5.86 20.79
N PHE A 99 12.23 -5.09 19.93
CA PHE A 99 11.81 -3.72 20.20
C PHE A 99 12.95 -2.83 20.73
N VAL A 100 14.16 -3.02 20.19
CA VAL A 100 15.36 -2.25 20.54
C VAL A 100 15.77 -1.36 19.37
N GLU A 101 16.26 -0.16 19.68
CA GLU A 101 16.87 0.72 18.68
C GLU A 101 18.18 0.12 18.19
N HIS A 102 18.29 -0.11 16.89
CA HIS A 102 19.50 -0.61 16.25
C HIS A 102 20.16 0.49 15.41
N ARG A 103 21.49 0.52 15.43
CA ARG A 103 22.29 1.35 14.53
C ARG A 103 23.54 0.56 14.07
N PRO A 104 23.88 0.55 12.77
CA PRO A 104 23.13 1.17 11.67
C PRO A 104 21.87 0.37 11.31
N ILE A 105 20.80 1.08 10.90
CA ILE A 105 19.55 0.47 10.42
C ILE A 105 19.09 1.13 9.12
N LEU A 106 18.63 0.30 8.19
CA LEU A 106 18.06 0.71 6.90
C LEU A 106 16.60 0.26 6.85
N CYS A 107 15.67 1.20 6.68
CA CYS A 107 14.25 0.89 6.60
C CYS A 107 13.69 1.22 5.22
N ILE A 108 12.86 0.34 4.67
CA ILE A 108 12.22 0.49 3.37
C ILE A 108 10.71 0.39 3.56
N GLU A 109 10.01 1.46 3.20
CA GLU A 109 8.54 1.53 3.21
C GLU A 109 8.02 1.37 1.78
N ILE A 110 7.20 0.35 1.53
CA ILE A 110 6.60 0.06 0.23
C ILE A 110 5.08 0.14 0.34
N LYS A 111 4.44 0.85 -0.57
CA LYS A 111 2.97 0.82 -0.73
C LYS A 111 2.61 -0.07 -1.92
N PRO A 112 2.30 -1.37 -1.71
CA PRO A 112 2.29 -2.36 -2.79
C PRO A 112 1.02 -2.29 -3.67
N LYS A 113 -0.03 -1.59 -3.21
CA LYS A 113 -1.33 -1.49 -3.91
C LYS A 113 -1.99 -2.86 -4.12
N CYS A 114 -3.01 -2.92 -4.97
CA CYS A 114 -3.83 -4.12 -5.19
C CYS A 114 -3.09 -5.16 -6.03
N GLY A 115 -2.82 -6.33 -5.45
CA GLY A 115 -2.03 -7.41 -6.05
C GLY A 115 -2.76 -8.34 -7.02
N PHE A 116 -4.06 -8.13 -7.25
CA PHE A 116 -4.88 -8.93 -8.16
C PHE A 116 -5.67 -8.04 -9.13
N ILE A 117 -6.15 -8.69 -10.20
CA ILE A 117 -7.11 -8.14 -11.18
C ILE A 117 -8.50 -8.68 -10.80
N PRO A 118 -9.55 -7.84 -10.80
CA PRO A 118 -10.90 -8.29 -10.43
C PRO A 118 -11.38 -9.41 -11.36
N PHE A 119 -12.12 -10.35 -10.79
CA PHE A 119 -12.58 -11.59 -11.44
C PHE A 119 -14.10 -11.79 -11.34
N SER A 120 -14.80 -10.88 -10.67
CA SER A 120 -16.25 -10.88 -10.50
C SER A 120 -16.97 -10.77 -11.86
N SER A 121 -18.06 -11.51 -12.02
CA SER A 121 -18.95 -11.39 -13.18
C SER A 121 -19.75 -10.08 -13.21
N HIS A 122 -19.77 -9.33 -12.11
CA HIS A 122 -20.44 -8.02 -12.03
C HIS A 122 -19.65 -6.88 -12.70
N VAL A 123 -18.42 -7.15 -13.13
CA VAL A 123 -17.57 -6.17 -13.81
C VAL A 123 -18.10 -5.94 -15.23
N SER A 124 -18.54 -4.70 -15.53
CA SER A 124 -19.12 -4.37 -16.83
C SER A 124 -18.09 -4.16 -17.95
N GLN A 125 -16.88 -3.71 -17.60
CA GLN A 125 -15.85 -3.34 -18.58
C GLN A 125 -14.75 -4.42 -18.67
N GLU A 126 -14.62 -5.08 -19.83
CA GLU A 126 -13.68 -6.19 -20.04
C GLU A 126 -12.22 -5.80 -19.73
N ILE A 127 -11.84 -4.53 -19.93
CA ILE A 127 -10.48 -4.05 -19.64
C ILE A 127 -10.08 -4.24 -18.18
N LYS A 128 -11.04 -4.22 -17.24
CA LYS A 128 -10.80 -4.46 -15.82
C LYS A 128 -10.36 -5.90 -15.54
N HIS A 129 -10.64 -6.85 -16.43
CA HIS A 129 -10.12 -8.23 -16.36
C HIS A 129 -8.73 -8.40 -17.01
N LYS A 130 -8.21 -7.35 -17.67
CA LYS A 130 -6.94 -7.40 -18.42
C LYS A 130 -5.84 -6.54 -17.82
N VAL A 131 -6.21 -5.39 -17.25
CA VAL A 131 -5.28 -4.39 -16.72
C VAL A 131 -5.61 -4.07 -15.26
N CYS A 132 -4.59 -4.05 -14.40
CA CYS A 132 -4.79 -3.75 -12.99
C CYS A 132 -5.14 -2.27 -12.75
N ARG A 133 -5.88 -2.01 -11.66
CA ARG A 133 -6.32 -0.66 -11.26
C ARG A 133 -5.15 0.32 -11.13
N TYR A 134 -3.98 -0.13 -10.63
CA TYR A 134 -2.82 0.76 -10.51
C TYR A 134 -2.34 1.27 -11.87
N CYS A 135 -2.13 0.36 -12.83
CA CYS A 135 -1.67 0.72 -14.18
C CYS A 135 -2.67 1.65 -14.87
N MET A 136 -3.97 1.36 -14.81
CA MET A 136 -4.98 2.27 -15.38
C MET A 136 -4.94 3.67 -14.73
N HIS A 137 -4.88 3.71 -13.40
CA HIS A 137 -4.91 4.96 -12.65
C HIS A 137 -3.64 5.82 -12.82
N GLN A 138 -2.49 5.23 -13.20
CA GLN A 138 -1.29 6.00 -13.52
C GLN A 138 -1.55 7.04 -14.61
N HIS A 139 -2.28 6.67 -15.67
CA HIS A 139 -2.58 7.57 -16.79
C HIS A 139 -3.42 8.77 -16.35
N LEU A 140 -4.47 8.53 -15.55
CA LEU A 140 -5.30 9.62 -15.03
C LEU A 140 -4.53 10.53 -14.07
N LYS A 141 -3.65 9.97 -13.23
CA LYS A 141 -2.82 10.79 -12.31
C LYS A 141 -1.85 11.69 -13.04
N VAL A 142 -1.19 11.18 -14.08
CA VAL A 142 -0.24 11.97 -14.88
C VAL A 142 -0.98 13.07 -15.62
N ALA A 143 -2.12 12.76 -16.22
CA ALA A 143 -2.95 13.74 -16.90
C ALA A 143 -3.43 14.88 -15.98
N ASN A 144 -3.75 14.55 -14.72
CA ASN A 144 -4.14 15.54 -13.71
C ASN A 144 -2.95 16.27 -13.08
N GLY A 145 -1.73 16.11 -13.61
CA GLY A 145 -0.53 16.76 -13.08
C GLY A 145 -0.06 16.24 -11.72
N LYS A 146 -0.65 15.16 -11.19
CA LYS A 146 -0.26 14.59 -9.90
C LYS A 146 1.14 13.99 -9.94
N TRP A 147 1.53 13.44 -11.08
CA TRP A 147 2.86 12.89 -11.33
C TRP A 147 3.36 13.32 -12.70
N LYS A 148 4.66 13.59 -12.84
CA LYS A 148 5.26 14.02 -14.12
C LYS A 148 5.21 12.91 -15.20
N ARG A 149 5.29 11.64 -14.80
CA ARG A 149 5.32 10.49 -15.72
C ARG A 149 4.76 9.22 -15.09
N PRO A 150 4.28 8.25 -15.89
CA PRO A 150 3.77 6.99 -15.38
C PRO A 150 4.90 6.10 -14.86
N SER A 151 4.68 5.47 -13.72
CA SER A 151 5.58 4.44 -13.19
C SER A 151 5.42 3.13 -13.98
N LYS A 152 6.53 2.44 -14.24
CA LYS A 152 6.54 1.07 -14.83
C LYS A 152 6.18 -0.01 -13.81
N TYR A 153 6.01 0.35 -12.55
CA TYR A 153 5.61 -0.58 -11.50
C TYR A 153 4.24 -1.18 -11.79
N CYS A 154 4.11 -2.50 -11.62
CA CYS A 154 2.84 -3.21 -11.64
C CYS A 154 2.75 -4.05 -10.36
N PRO A 155 1.68 -3.89 -9.55
CA PRO A 155 1.48 -4.70 -8.35
C PRO A 155 1.52 -6.21 -8.61
N LEU A 156 0.91 -6.70 -9.69
CA LEU A 156 0.89 -8.13 -10.01
C LEU A 156 2.30 -8.70 -10.21
N ASP A 157 3.27 -7.88 -10.62
CA ASP A 157 4.67 -8.33 -10.74
C ASP A 157 5.31 -8.52 -9.37
N LEU A 158 5.02 -7.62 -8.42
CA LEU A 158 5.48 -7.74 -7.03
C LEU A 158 4.79 -8.92 -6.32
N PHE A 159 3.49 -9.10 -6.50
CA PHE A 159 2.70 -10.18 -5.91
C PHE A 159 2.81 -11.52 -6.66
N SER A 160 3.67 -11.63 -7.67
CA SER A 160 3.76 -12.84 -8.50
C SER A 160 4.44 -14.04 -7.82
N GLY A 161 5.30 -13.75 -6.83
CA GLY A 161 6.26 -14.73 -6.29
C GLY A 161 7.38 -15.13 -7.25
N ASN A 162 7.36 -14.63 -8.49
CA ASN A 162 8.42 -14.82 -9.47
C ASN A 162 9.50 -13.77 -9.24
N LYS A 163 10.71 -14.21 -8.84
CA LYS A 163 11.81 -13.31 -8.48
C LYS A 163 12.17 -12.31 -9.59
N GLN A 164 12.09 -12.69 -10.87
CA GLN A 164 12.41 -11.78 -11.97
C GLN A 164 11.39 -10.65 -12.09
N ARG A 165 10.10 -10.97 -11.99
CA ARG A 165 9.01 -9.98 -11.98
C ARG A 165 9.10 -9.07 -10.75
N MET A 166 9.33 -9.64 -9.57
CA MET A 166 9.52 -8.86 -8.34
C MET A 166 10.72 -7.90 -8.44
N HIS A 167 11.85 -8.37 -8.97
CA HIS A 167 13.02 -7.53 -9.20
C HIS A 167 12.71 -6.37 -10.16
N PHE A 168 11.99 -6.63 -11.25
CA PHE A 168 11.56 -5.59 -12.18
C PHE A 168 10.61 -4.58 -11.53
N ALA A 169 9.67 -5.05 -10.73
CA ALA A 169 8.72 -4.21 -10.00
C ALA A 169 9.44 -3.27 -9.01
N LEU A 170 10.35 -3.81 -8.20
CA LEU A 170 11.15 -3.05 -7.24
C LEU A 170 12.09 -2.07 -7.93
N LYS A 171 12.73 -2.48 -9.04
CA LYS A 171 13.52 -1.55 -9.86
C LYS A 171 12.67 -0.41 -10.41
N SER A 172 11.45 -0.69 -10.85
CA SER A 172 10.53 0.32 -11.37
C SER A 172 10.08 1.29 -10.27
N LEU A 173 9.85 0.82 -9.05
CA LEU A 173 9.60 1.68 -7.88
C LEU A 173 10.82 2.54 -7.55
N LEU A 174 12.03 2.01 -7.64
CA LEU A 174 13.24 2.82 -7.44
C LEU A 174 13.41 3.87 -8.55
N GLN A 175 12.98 3.61 -9.78
CA GLN A 175 13.05 4.62 -10.85
C GLN A 175 12.02 5.74 -10.65
N GLU A 176 10.80 5.37 -10.28
CA GLU A 176 9.67 6.27 -10.14
C GLU A 176 8.90 5.93 -8.86
N ALA A 177 9.38 6.47 -7.74
CA ALA A 177 8.95 6.12 -6.38
C ALA A 177 7.52 6.59 -6.09
N GLN A 178 7.16 7.79 -6.58
CA GLN A 178 5.88 8.43 -6.28
C GLN A 178 5.59 8.35 -4.76
N ASN A 179 4.34 8.10 -4.36
CA ASN A 179 4.00 7.81 -2.97
C ASN A 179 4.02 6.31 -2.64
N ASN A 180 4.82 5.52 -3.36
CA ASN A 180 4.85 4.07 -3.27
C ASN A 180 6.15 3.49 -2.70
N LEU A 181 7.21 4.29 -2.56
CA LEU A 181 8.49 3.85 -1.97
C LEU A 181 9.14 4.99 -1.18
N LYS A 182 9.60 4.69 0.04
CA LYS A 182 10.50 5.53 0.82
C LYS A 182 11.61 4.70 1.45
N ILE A 183 12.79 5.27 1.62
CA ILE A 183 13.93 4.62 2.28
C ILE A 183 14.47 5.55 3.37
N PHE A 184 14.73 4.97 4.53
CA PHE A 184 15.23 5.65 5.71
C PHE A 184 16.53 5.04 6.19
N LYS A 185 17.44 5.86 6.72
CA LYS A 185 18.65 5.44 7.40
C LYS A 185 18.63 6.01 8.82
N ASN A 186 18.64 5.15 9.83
CA ASN A 186 18.59 5.54 11.25
C ASN A 186 17.43 6.50 11.60
N GLY A 187 16.29 6.35 10.92
CA GLY A 187 15.10 7.19 11.08
C GLY A 187 15.02 8.42 10.19
N GLU A 188 16.08 8.75 9.44
CA GLU A 188 16.09 9.89 8.53
C GLU A 188 15.74 9.45 7.11
N PRO A 189 14.83 10.15 6.40
CA PRO A 189 14.50 9.82 5.02
C PRO A 189 15.69 10.15 4.10
N ILE A 190 16.16 9.15 3.35
CA ILE A 190 17.26 9.29 2.38
C ILE A 190 16.80 9.06 0.93
N TYR A 191 15.56 8.59 0.72
CA TYR A 191 15.01 8.37 -0.61
C TYR A 191 13.47 8.37 -0.59
N GLY A 192 12.87 8.82 -1.68
CA GLY A 192 11.42 8.85 -1.88
C GLY A 192 11.00 10.08 -2.70
N CYS A 193 9.70 10.28 -2.87
CA CYS A 193 9.21 11.50 -3.49
C CYS A 193 9.43 12.69 -2.54
N LYS A 194 10.32 13.60 -2.92
CA LYS A 194 10.32 14.98 -2.43
C LYS A 194 9.22 15.71 -3.19
N ASP A 195 8.38 16.50 -2.51
CA ASP A 195 7.31 17.25 -3.18
C ASP A 195 7.85 18.37 -4.10
N ASP A 196 9.16 18.63 -4.03
CA ASP A 196 9.88 19.48 -4.97
C ASP A 196 9.89 18.85 -6.36
N GLN A 197 9.30 19.58 -7.29
CA GLN A 197 9.06 19.15 -8.66
C GLN A 197 10.34 18.70 -9.38
N ASP A 198 11.56 19.09 -8.97
CA ASP A 198 12.76 18.96 -9.80
C ASP A 198 13.83 17.96 -9.33
N CYS A 199 13.57 17.13 -8.31
CA CYS A 199 14.57 16.15 -7.89
C CYS A 199 14.47 14.85 -8.71
N ILE A 200 15.33 14.72 -9.74
CA ILE A 200 15.61 13.43 -10.37
C ILE A 200 16.10 12.47 -9.28
N SER A 201 15.49 11.28 -9.19
CA SER A 201 15.94 10.17 -8.36
C SER A 201 17.45 9.91 -8.49
N ASP A 202 18.27 10.47 -7.60
CA ASP A 202 19.73 10.29 -7.66
C ASP A 202 20.11 8.94 -7.06
N TRP A 203 20.21 7.93 -7.93
CA TRP A 203 20.68 6.62 -7.54
C TRP A 203 22.12 6.63 -7.01
N ASN A 204 22.94 7.63 -7.37
CA ASN A 204 24.31 7.73 -6.86
C ASN A 204 24.32 8.17 -5.39
N GLU A 205 23.52 9.19 -5.04
CA GLU A 205 23.31 9.59 -3.65
C GLU A 205 22.77 8.42 -2.81
N LEU A 206 21.73 7.74 -3.31
CA LEU A 206 21.20 6.55 -2.64
C LEU A 206 22.28 5.48 -2.47
N ALA A 207 23.02 5.15 -3.53
CA ALA A 207 24.09 4.14 -3.47
C ALA A 207 25.20 4.52 -2.48
N HIS A 208 25.50 5.81 -2.32
CA HIS A 208 26.45 6.29 -1.31
C HIS A 208 25.97 5.93 0.11
N HIS A 209 24.68 6.17 0.43
CA HIS A 209 24.12 5.80 1.73
C HIS A 209 24.07 4.28 1.96
N LEU A 210 23.82 3.50 0.91
CA LEU A 210 23.66 2.05 0.96
C LEU A 210 25.00 1.29 1.00
N LYS A 211 26.07 1.84 0.40
CA LYS A 211 27.37 1.15 0.27
C LYS A 211 27.88 0.57 1.60
N PRO A 212 27.86 1.29 2.74
CA PRO A 212 28.34 0.74 4.02
C PRO A 212 27.54 -0.47 4.52
N PHE A 213 26.27 -0.59 4.14
CA PHE A 213 25.42 -1.73 4.53
C PHE A 213 25.72 -2.98 3.71
N PHE A 214 25.89 -2.84 2.38
CA PHE A 214 26.02 -3.97 1.47
C PHE A 214 27.47 -4.41 1.24
N PHE A 215 28.41 -3.47 1.29
CA PHE A 215 29.84 -3.67 1.04
C PHE A 215 30.68 -3.03 2.16
N PRO A 216 30.60 -3.57 3.40
CA PRO A 216 31.39 -3.07 4.51
C PRO A 216 32.89 -3.23 4.22
N SER A 217 33.67 -2.22 4.56
CA SER A 217 35.12 -2.23 4.40
C SER A 217 35.74 -3.06 5.53
N ASN A 218 35.81 -4.39 5.36
CA ASN A 218 36.39 -5.31 6.36
C ASN A 218 37.94 -5.26 6.37
N GLY A 219 38.54 -4.06 6.39
CA GLY A 219 39.99 -3.87 6.35
C GLY A 219 40.66 -4.06 4.97
N LEU A 220 39.99 -4.66 3.99
CA LEU A 220 40.40 -4.60 2.58
C LEU A 220 39.69 -3.46 1.86
N VAL A 221 40.44 -2.72 1.02
CA VAL A 221 39.90 -1.71 0.12
C VAL A 221 38.95 -2.41 -0.86
N SER A 222 37.66 -2.41 -0.54
CA SER A 222 36.62 -2.83 -1.46
C SER A 222 36.69 -1.93 -2.69
N GLY A 223 37.04 -2.51 -3.86
CA GLY A 223 37.12 -1.78 -5.12
C GLY A 223 35.84 -1.00 -5.43
N PRO A 224 35.89 0.01 -6.32
CA PRO A 224 34.75 0.87 -6.61
C PRO A 224 33.56 0.03 -7.09
N GLN A 225 32.51 -0.05 -6.28
CA GLN A 225 31.26 -0.70 -6.66
C GLN A 225 30.41 0.30 -7.42
N CYS A 226 29.98 -0.07 -8.62
CA CYS A 226 29.09 0.79 -9.38
C CYS A 226 27.69 0.81 -8.74
N THR A 227 27.01 1.96 -8.84
CA THR A 227 25.65 2.21 -8.35
C THR A 227 24.68 1.07 -8.68
N ARG A 228 24.78 0.51 -9.90
CA ARG A 228 23.95 -0.59 -10.37
C ARG A 228 24.07 -1.85 -9.52
N THR A 229 25.27 -2.19 -9.05
CA THR A 229 25.51 -3.38 -8.22
C THR A 229 24.89 -3.20 -6.84
N ILE A 230 25.06 -2.04 -6.21
CA ILE A 230 24.48 -1.73 -4.89
C ILE A 230 22.94 -1.78 -4.95
N VAL A 231 22.34 -1.16 -5.97
CA VAL A 231 20.90 -1.19 -6.17
C VAL A 231 20.39 -2.62 -6.42
N LYS A 232 21.15 -3.45 -7.15
CA LYS A 232 20.79 -4.85 -7.38
C LYS A 232 20.78 -5.67 -6.08
N GLU A 233 21.74 -5.45 -5.19
CA GLU A 233 21.77 -6.09 -3.86
C GLU A 233 20.58 -5.64 -2.99
N LEU A 234 20.25 -4.34 -2.99
CA LEU A 234 19.05 -3.84 -2.30
C LEU A 234 17.77 -4.54 -2.79
N ILE A 235 17.57 -4.59 -4.11
CA ILE A 235 16.41 -5.26 -4.72
C ILE A 235 16.37 -6.74 -4.33
N HIS A 236 17.53 -7.41 -4.34
CA HIS A 236 17.63 -8.81 -3.96
C HIS A 236 17.20 -9.03 -2.51
N VAL A 237 17.72 -8.23 -1.57
CA VAL A 237 17.36 -8.32 -0.15
C VAL A 237 15.87 -8.09 0.07
N ILE A 238 15.30 -7.02 -0.51
CA ILE A 238 13.87 -6.73 -0.39
C ILE A 238 13.04 -7.91 -0.93
N THR A 239 13.42 -8.47 -2.09
CA THR A 239 12.72 -9.62 -2.69
C THR A 239 12.75 -10.82 -1.76
N MET A 240 13.93 -11.17 -1.22
CA MET A 240 14.08 -12.33 -0.35
C MET A 240 13.36 -12.13 0.99
N THR A 241 13.36 -10.91 1.55
CA THR A 241 12.59 -10.57 2.75
C THR A 241 11.09 -10.67 2.51
N LEU A 242 10.57 -10.15 1.39
CA LEU A 242 9.14 -10.24 1.05
C LEU A 242 8.66 -11.67 0.79
N LEU A 243 9.56 -12.56 0.34
CA LEU A 243 9.28 -13.99 0.17
C LEU A 243 9.50 -14.81 1.45
N SER A 244 10.07 -14.22 2.49
CA SER A 244 10.33 -14.92 3.74
C SER A 244 9.02 -15.17 4.49
N SER A 245 8.89 -16.39 5.04
CA SER A 245 7.83 -16.73 5.99
C SER A 245 8.45 -16.71 7.39
N THR A 246 8.13 -15.69 8.18
CA THR A 246 8.70 -15.54 9.53
C THR A 246 7.82 -16.15 10.62
N ASP A 247 6.59 -16.52 10.28
CA ASP A 247 5.68 -17.17 11.23
C ASP A 247 5.72 -18.69 11.05
N ALA A 248 6.04 -19.40 12.14
CA ALA A 248 5.70 -20.80 12.34
C ALA A 248 4.23 -20.98 12.77
N CYS A 249 3.45 -19.89 12.82
CA CYS A 249 2.02 -19.96 13.10
C CYS A 249 1.35 -20.83 12.06
N ARG A 250 0.68 -21.87 12.57
CA ARG A 250 -0.11 -22.84 11.83
C ARG A 250 -0.93 -22.08 10.78
N ALA A 251 -0.86 -22.52 9.53
CA ALA A 251 -1.71 -22.05 8.44
C ALA A 251 -3.21 -22.44 8.66
N GLY A 252 -3.67 -22.49 9.92
CA GLY A 252 -4.86 -23.20 10.36
C GLY A 252 -6.14 -22.39 10.49
N ASP A 253 -6.09 -21.07 10.74
CA ASP A 253 -7.32 -20.34 11.09
C ASP A 253 -7.79 -19.29 10.07
N MET A 254 -6.94 -18.88 9.14
CA MET A 254 -7.38 -17.94 8.09
C MET A 254 -8.02 -18.73 6.95
N LYS A 255 -9.36 -18.72 6.86
CA LYS A 255 -10.08 -19.18 5.67
C LYS A 255 -9.52 -18.40 4.48
N THR A 256 -8.70 -19.07 3.67
CA THR A 256 -8.13 -18.46 2.47
C THR A 256 -9.27 -18.16 1.51
N VAL A 257 -9.35 -16.92 1.02
CA VAL A 257 -10.22 -16.62 -0.11
C VAL A 257 -9.72 -17.50 -1.26
N PRO A 258 -10.59 -18.35 -1.85
CA PRO A 258 -10.19 -19.20 -2.95
C PRO A 258 -9.49 -18.33 -3.99
N VAL A 259 -8.26 -18.70 -4.35
CA VAL A 259 -7.54 -17.99 -5.42
C VAL A 259 -8.31 -18.31 -6.69
N SER A 260 -9.25 -17.44 -7.04
CA SER A 260 -10.03 -17.56 -8.26
C SER A 260 -9.09 -17.52 -9.46
N GLN A 261 -9.53 -18.09 -10.58
CA GLN A 261 -8.80 -18.21 -11.85
C GLN A 261 -8.54 -16.86 -12.55
N GLY A 262 -8.40 -15.77 -11.79
CA GLY A 262 -8.02 -14.47 -12.30
C GLY A 262 -6.64 -14.51 -12.95
N ARG A 263 -6.41 -13.59 -13.90
CA ARG A 263 -5.14 -13.51 -14.61
C ARG A 263 -3.97 -13.27 -13.66
N SER A 264 -2.92 -14.09 -13.80
CA SER A 264 -1.67 -13.99 -13.04
C SER A 264 -0.74 -12.86 -13.52
N TYR A 265 -1.11 -12.17 -14.59
CA TYR A 265 -0.35 -11.06 -15.18
C TYR A 265 -1.26 -9.93 -15.66
N CYS A 266 -0.68 -8.73 -15.76
CA CYS A 266 -1.34 -7.53 -16.25
C CYS A 266 -0.82 -7.20 -17.66
N GLU A 267 -1.72 -6.92 -18.62
CA GLU A 267 -1.32 -6.55 -19.99
C GLU A 267 -0.55 -5.23 -20.06
N ALA A 268 -0.82 -4.30 -19.14
CA ALA A 268 -0.07 -3.05 -19.03
C ALA A 268 1.30 -3.20 -18.34
N SER A 269 1.67 -4.39 -17.84
CA SER A 269 3.00 -4.59 -17.26
C SER A 269 4.07 -4.49 -18.34
N ALA A 270 5.04 -3.60 -18.12
CA ALA A 270 6.20 -3.46 -19.00
C ALA A 270 7.08 -4.72 -19.01
N PHE A 271 7.05 -5.55 -17.96
CA PHE A 271 7.82 -6.80 -17.90
C PHE A 271 7.41 -7.76 -19.02
N ASN A 272 6.10 -7.90 -19.28
CA ASN A 272 5.61 -8.81 -20.33
C ASN A 272 6.05 -8.35 -21.72
N LYS A 273 6.00 -7.04 -21.98
CA LYS A 273 6.49 -6.45 -23.25
C LYS A 273 8.00 -6.69 -23.43
N GLU A 274 8.78 -6.65 -22.36
CA GLU A 274 10.22 -6.97 -22.38
C GLU A 274 10.49 -8.47 -22.55
N LEU A 275 9.68 -9.34 -21.94
CA LEU A 275 9.80 -10.80 -22.05
C LEU A 275 9.54 -11.30 -23.48
N VAL A 276 8.45 -10.82 -24.10
CA VAL A 276 8.08 -11.16 -25.49
C VAL A 276 9.16 -10.71 -26.47
N ARG A 277 9.72 -9.50 -26.28
CA ARG A 277 10.83 -8.99 -27.09
C ARG A 277 12.09 -9.86 -27.01
N ASN A 278 12.30 -10.52 -25.87
CA ASN A 278 13.46 -11.38 -25.62
C ASN A 278 13.23 -12.85 -26.00
N GLY A 279 12.15 -13.19 -26.72
CA GLY A 279 11.90 -14.53 -27.27
C GLY A 279 11.57 -15.60 -26.22
N LYS A 280 11.20 -15.23 -24.99
CA LYS A 280 10.83 -16.17 -23.93
C LYS A 280 9.30 -16.28 -23.82
N HIS A 281 8.76 -17.47 -24.10
CA HIS A 281 7.31 -17.70 -24.17
C HIS A 281 6.68 -18.35 -22.93
N LYS A 282 7.46 -18.85 -21.98
CA LYS A 282 6.93 -19.49 -20.76
C LYS A 282 7.32 -18.72 -19.51
N LEU A 283 6.31 -18.23 -18.79
CA LEU A 283 6.44 -17.65 -17.46
C LEU A 283 6.14 -18.75 -16.43
N GLU A 284 7.14 -19.17 -15.67
CA GLU A 284 6.93 -20.07 -14.54
C GLU A 284 6.20 -19.32 -13.41
N SER A 285 5.03 -19.82 -12.99
CA SER A 285 4.29 -19.30 -11.84
C SER A 285 4.70 -20.04 -10.58
N SER A 286 5.61 -19.47 -9.79
CA SER A 286 6.00 -20.03 -8.50
C SER A 286 5.01 -19.73 -7.36
N GLY A 287 4.10 -18.76 -7.57
CA GLY A 287 3.16 -18.29 -6.55
C GLY A 287 3.88 -17.64 -5.36
N LEU A 288 3.14 -16.94 -4.50
CA LEU A 288 3.69 -16.42 -3.25
C LEU A 288 3.75 -17.54 -2.18
N PRO A 289 4.80 -17.61 -1.36
CA PRO A 289 4.82 -18.46 -0.18
C PRO A 289 3.66 -18.12 0.76
N ARG A 290 2.87 -19.11 1.19
CA ARG A 290 1.64 -18.87 1.99
C ARG A 290 1.90 -18.16 3.33
N GLY A 291 3.09 -18.35 3.91
CA GLY A 291 3.46 -17.72 5.18
C GLY A 291 4.05 -16.31 5.05
N CYS A 292 4.31 -15.82 3.83
CA CYS A 292 4.91 -14.50 3.67
C CYS A 292 3.87 -13.39 3.82
N LEU A 293 4.30 -12.24 4.32
CA LEU A 293 3.41 -11.09 4.56
C LEU A 293 2.70 -10.62 3.28
N LEU A 294 3.36 -10.73 2.14
CA LEU A 294 2.79 -10.31 0.86
C LEU A 294 1.60 -11.20 0.46
N TYR A 295 1.64 -12.50 0.76
CA TYR A 295 0.51 -13.40 0.55
C TYR A 295 -0.65 -13.08 1.49
N LYS A 296 -0.37 -12.86 2.78
CA LYS A 296 -1.40 -12.47 3.77
C LYS A 296 -2.08 -11.16 3.39
N THR A 297 -1.29 -10.18 2.92
CA THR A 297 -1.81 -8.93 2.36
C THR A 297 -2.73 -9.19 1.18
N LEU A 298 -2.32 -10.03 0.23
CA LEU A 298 -3.14 -10.37 -0.94
C LEU A 298 -4.47 -10.99 -0.53
N GLN A 299 -4.47 -11.90 0.45
CA GLN A 299 -5.69 -12.53 0.94
C GLN A 299 -6.66 -11.52 1.58
N ALA A 300 -6.17 -10.58 2.38
CA ALA A 300 -7.00 -9.50 2.92
C ALA A 300 -7.55 -8.59 1.80
N GLN A 301 -6.76 -8.33 0.74
CA GLN A 301 -7.23 -7.57 -0.43
C GLN A 301 -8.33 -8.30 -1.22
N MET A 302 -8.29 -9.64 -1.25
CA MET A 302 -9.24 -10.47 -1.99
C MET A 302 -10.61 -10.60 -1.32
N LEU A 303 -10.81 -10.05 -0.12
CA LEU A 303 -12.14 -9.85 0.46
C LEU A 303 -13.05 -8.98 -0.44
N ASP A 304 -12.47 -8.18 -1.34
CA ASP A 304 -13.20 -7.58 -2.45
C ASP A 304 -13.45 -8.59 -3.57
N MET A 305 -14.40 -9.50 -3.32
CA MET A 305 -14.77 -10.58 -4.25
C MET A 305 -15.69 -10.12 -5.38
N LEU A 306 -16.49 -9.08 -5.15
CA LEU A 306 -17.54 -8.63 -6.06
C LEU A 306 -17.09 -7.51 -7.00
N ASP A 307 -15.91 -6.93 -6.76
CA ASP A 307 -15.51 -5.62 -7.30
C ASP A 307 -16.47 -4.50 -6.85
N ILE A 308 -16.03 -3.24 -6.94
CA ILE A 308 -16.87 -2.10 -6.58
C ILE A 308 -18.16 -2.01 -7.41
N GLU A 309 -18.17 -2.54 -8.63
CA GLU A 309 -19.38 -2.58 -9.46
C GLU A 309 -20.44 -3.57 -8.93
N GLY A 310 -20.02 -4.73 -8.41
CA GLY A 310 -20.94 -5.68 -7.77
C GLY A 310 -21.29 -5.29 -6.33
N LEU A 311 -20.41 -4.58 -5.65
CA LEU A 311 -20.64 -4.11 -4.27
C LEU A 311 -21.61 -2.93 -4.20
N TYR A 312 -21.53 -1.97 -5.14
CA TYR A 312 -22.27 -0.72 -5.03
C TYR A 312 -23.80 -0.90 -4.90
N PRO A 313 -24.44 -1.86 -5.60
CA PRO A 313 -25.85 -2.19 -5.35
C PRO A 313 -26.15 -2.66 -3.92
N LEU A 314 -25.25 -3.43 -3.30
CA LEU A 314 -25.38 -3.87 -1.90
C LEU A 314 -25.24 -2.71 -0.93
N TYR A 315 -24.32 -1.77 -1.22
CA TYR A 315 -24.21 -0.52 -0.48
C TYR A 315 -25.52 0.28 -0.56
N SER A 316 -26.10 0.43 -1.75
CA SER A 316 -27.39 1.14 -1.92
C SER A 316 -28.53 0.47 -1.15
N ARG A 317 -28.57 -0.87 -1.08
CA ARG A 317 -29.57 -1.60 -0.27
C ARG A 317 -29.45 -1.26 1.21
N LEU A 318 -28.23 -1.16 1.73
CA LEU A 318 -27.98 -0.75 3.12
C LEU A 318 -28.38 0.69 3.36
N GLU A 319 -28.04 1.60 2.46
CA GLU A 319 -28.42 3.01 2.60
C GLU A 319 -29.94 3.17 2.63
N GLN A 320 -30.66 2.49 1.73
CA GLN A 320 -32.13 2.50 1.73
C GLN A 320 -32.70 1.99 3.07
N TYR A 321 -32.14 0.90 3.61
CA TYR A 321 -32.53 0.39 4.92
C TYR A 321 -32.25 1.38 6.06
N LEU A 322 -31.09 2.07 6.03
CA LEU A 322 -30.71 3.05 7.04
C LEU A 322 -31.46 4.38 6.91
N GLU A 323 -31.94 4.73 5.72
CA GLU A 323 -32.85 5.86 5.51
C GLU A 323 -34.21 5.59 6.16
N GLU A 324 -34.70 4.35 6.08
CA GLU A 324 -35.94 3.92 6.74
C GLU A 324 -35.77 3.71 8.25
N PHE A 325 -34.61 3.19 8.69
CA PHE A 325 -34.31 2.85 10.08
C PHE A 325 -32.95 3.42 10.55
N PRO A 326 -32.83 4.74 10.81
CA PRO A 326 -31.55 5.37 11.14
C PRO A 326 -30.88 4.81 12.41
N GLU A 327 -31.68 4.48 13.42
CA GLU A 327 -31.26 3.91 14.70
C GLU A 327 -30.55 2.55 14.56
N GLU A 328 -30.81 1.80 13.48
CA GLU A 328 -30.19 0.50 13.24
C GLU A 328 -28.70 0.62 12.89
N ARG A 329 -28.18 1.80 12.56
CA ARG A 329 -26.75 2.00 12.27
C ARG A 329 -25.86 1.52 13.42
N SER A 330 -26.23 1.83 14.65
CA SER A 330 -25.50 1.38 15.84
C SER A 330 -25.70 -0.11 16.11
N THR A 331 -26.91 -0.62 15.93
CA THR A 331 -27.24 -2.04 16.12
C THR A 331 -26.48 -2.94 15.15
N LEU A 332 -26.37 -2.51 13.90
CA LEU A 332 -25.61 -3.18 12.83
C LEU A 332 -24.10 -3.04 12.99
N GLN A 333 -23.61 -2.26 13.96
CA GLN A 333 -22.19 -2.06 14.25
C GLN A 333 -21.40 -1.59 13.02
N ILE A 334 -21.99 -0.70 12.22
CA ILE A 334 -21.35 -0.21 10.98
C ILE A 334 -20.02 0.49 11.30
N ASP A 335 -20.01 1.29 12.36
CA ASP A 335 -18.85 2.08 12.82
C ASP A 335 -18.16 1.47 14.04
N GLY A 336 -18.36 0.18 14.29
CA GLY A 336 -17.80 -0.54 15.43
C GLY A 336 -18.82 -0.82 16.54
N PRO A 337 -18.38 -1.37 17.68
CA PRO A 337 -16.98 -1.66 18.03
C PRO A 337 -16.38 -2.81 17.19
N TYR A 338 -15.10 -2.70 16.87
CA TYR A 338 -14.38 -3.70 16.06
C TYR A 338 -13.74 -4.78 16.95
N ASN A 339 -14.56 -5.69 17.46
CA ASN A 339 -14.17 -6.77 18.37
C ASN A 339 -14.06 -8.14 17.66
N GLU A 340 -13.83 -9.21 18.43
CA GLU A 340 -13.77 -10.59 17.92
C GLU A 340 -15.05 -11.00 17.16
N ALA A 341 -16.24 -10.64 17.66
CA ALA A 341 -17.52 -10.95 17.00
C ALA A 341 -17.68 -10.23 15.65
N PHE A 342 -17.15 -9.00 15.53
CA PHE A 342 -17.05 -8.33 14.24
C PHE A 342 -16.16 -9.13 13.28
N TYR A 343 -15.02 -9.66 13.74
CA TYR A 343 -14.13 -10.48 12.92
C TYR A 343 -14.79 -11.79 12.46
N GLU A 344 -15.51 -12.49 13.33
CA GLU A 344 -16.21 -13.74 13.00
C GLU A 344 -17.20 -13.57 11.85
N LYS A 345 -17.95 -12.46 11.82
CA LYS A 345 -18.88 -12.13 10.72
C LYS A 345 -18.17 -12.02 9.36
N LEU A 346 -16.90 -11.64 9.33
CA LEU A 346 -16.13 -11.49 8.09
C LEU A 346 -15.71 -12.84 7.48
N LEU A 347 -15.78 -13.93 8.24
CA LEU A 347 -15.36 -15.27 7.80
C LEU A 347 -16.40 -15.92 6.86
N ASP A 348 -17.56 -15.31 6.67
CA ASP A 348 -18.54 -15.72 5.67
C ASP A 348 -18.11 -15.27 4.26
N LEU A 349 -17.51 -16.19 3.52
CA LEU A 349 -17.06 -15.98 2.16
C LEU A 349 -18.10 -16.35 1.10
N SER A 350 -19.36 -16.64 1.48
CA SER A 350 -20.44 -16.90 0.52
C SER A 350 -20.57 -15.73 -0.47
N THR A 351 -20.68 -16.01 -1.76
CA THR A 351 -20.87 -14.97 -2.80
C THR A 351 -22.30 -14.90 -3.33
N GLU A 352 -23.17 -15.83 -2.92
CA GLU A 352 -24.56 -15.87 -3.36
C GLU A 352 -25.38 -14.84 -2.58
N ASP A 353 -25.95 -13.87 -3.30
CA ASP A 353 -26.80 -12.84 -2.71
C ASP A 353 -28.18 -13.43 -2.38
N ASP A 354 -28.46 -13.56 -1.09
CA ASP A 354 -29.75 -14.04 -0.57
C ASP A 354 -30.81 -12.91 -0.48
N GLY A 355 -30.47 -11.70 -0.92
CA GLY A 355 -31.34 -10.53 -0.90
C GLY A 355 -31.39 -9.81 0.45
N THR A 356 -30.70 -10.30 1.48
CA THR A 356 -30.80 -9.75 2.83
C THR A 356 -29.93 -8.51 3.03
N VAL A 357 -30.28 -7.72 4.06
CA VAL A 357 -29.44 -6.62 4.58
C VAL A 357 -28.17 -7.17 5.25
N ALA A 358 -28.27 -8.32 5.91
CA ALA A 358 -27.14 -8.97 6.57
C ALA A 358 -26.04 -9.37 5.57
N PHE A 359 -26.40 -9.99 4.45
CA PHE A 359 -25.46 -10.30 3.38
C PHE A 359 -24.79 -9.04 2.83
N ALA A 360 -25.59 -8.02 2.51
CA ALA A 360 -25.09 -6.74 2.01
C ALA A 360 -24.09 -6.10 2.99
N LEU A 361 -24.42 -6.08 4.29
CA LEU A 361 -23.56 -5.57 5.36
C LEU A 361 -22.23 -6.32 5.41
N THR A 362 -22.26 -7.66 5.42
CA THR A 362 -21.05 -8.48 5.43
C THR A 362 -20.14 -8.14 4.26
N LYS A 363 -20.68 -8.04 3.03
CA LYS A 363 -19.90 -7.70 1.84
C LYS A 363 -19.33 -6.28 1.89
N VAL A 364 -20.10 -5.31 2.37
CA VAL A 364 -19.62 -3.94 2.56
C VAL A 364 -18.48 -3.88 3.58
N GLN A 365 -18.57 -4.61 4.70
CA GLN A 365 -17.49 -4.65 5.69
C GLN A 365 -16.23 -5.32 5.14
N GLN A 366 -16.39 -6.46 4.45
CA GLN A 366 -15.30 -7.15 3.74
C GLN A 366 -14.59 -6.21 2.74
N TYR A 367 -15.36 -5.44 1.98
CA TYR A 367 -14.81 -4.46 1.04
C TYR A 367 -14.01 -3.35 1.73
N ARG A 368 -14.50 -2.79 2.84
CA ARG A 368 -13.78 -1.73 3.58
C ARG A 368 -12.41 -2.23 4.08
N ILE A 369 -12.36 -3.49 4.52
CA ILE A 369 -11.11 -4.15 4.94
C ILE A 369 -10.19 -4.36 3.74
N ALA A 370 -10.71 -4.86 2.61
CA ALA A 370 -9.96 -5.01 1.38
C ALA A 370 -9.36 -3.67 0.91
N MET A 371 -10.14 -2.59 0.96
CA MET A 371 -9.69 -1.25 0.60
C MET A 371 -8.63 -0.70 1.56
N THR A 372 -8.65 -1.13 2.81
CA THR A 372 -7.59 -0.84 3.79
C THR A 372 -6.31 -1.59 3.41
N ALA A 373 -6.38 -2.90 3.14
CA ALA A 373 -5.23 -3.70 2.72
C ALA A 373 -4.68 -3.32 1.32
N LYS A 374 -5.50 -2.75 0.43
CA LYS A 374 -5.05 -2.20 -0.87
C LYS A 374 -4.29 -0.88 -0.73
N ASP A 375 -4.41 -0.21 0.41
CA ASP A 375 -3.80 1.09 0.67
C ASP A 375 -2.94 1.11 1.95
N CYS A 376 -2.57 -0.06 2.46
CA CYS A 376 -1.60 -0.22 3.55
C CYS A 376 -0.16 -0.08 3.02
N SER A 377 0.80 0.11 3.94
CA SER A 377 2.23 0.18 3.64
C SER A 377 2.96 -0.96 4.34
N ILE A 378 4.01 -1.51 3.73
CA ILE A 378 4.87 -2.55 4.29
C ILE A 378 6.21 -1.92 4.63
N MET A 379 6.60 -1.99 5.90
CA MET A 379 7.90 -1.55 6.40
C MET A 379 8.83 -2.74 6.55
N ILE A 380 10.02 -2.66 5.96
CA ILE A 380 11.11 -3.63 6.11
C ILE A 380 12.26 -2.92 6.82
N ALA A 381 12.68 -3.42 7.98
CA ALA A 381 13.84 -2.91 8.71
C ALA A 381 15.01 -3.90 8.59
N LEU A 382 16.17 -3.43 8.12
CA LEU A 382 17.38 -4.22 7.89
C LEU A 382 18.50 -3.73 8.80
N SER A 383 19.12 -4.65 9.54
CA SER A 383 20.30 -4.37 10.36
C SER A 383 21.40 -5.39 10.04
N PRO A 384 22.65 -4.95 9.78
CA PRO A 384 23.78 -5.87 9.60
C PRO A 384 23.97 -6.76 10.82
N CYS A 385 24.37 -8.02 10.61
CA CYS A 385 24.61 -9.00 11.68
C CYS A 385 25.95 -9.71 11.50
N LEU A 386 26.68 -9.92 12.62
CA LEU A 386 27.91 -10.71 12.68
C LEU A 386 27.59 -12.22 12.80
N GLN A 387 28.56 -13.06 12.45
CA GLN A 387 28.38 -14.51 12.29
C GLN A 387 28.05 -15.22 13.63
N ASP A 388 28.59 -14.72 14.75
CA ASP A 388 28.43 -15.31 16.09
C ASP A 388 27.12 -14.94 16.81
N GLU A 389 26.40 -13.89 16.38
CA GLU A 389 25.10 -13.52 16.98
C GLU A 389 23.92 -14.32 16.42
N CYS A 390 24.18 -15.27 15.51
CA CYS A 390 23.17 -15.99 14.72
C CYS A 390 22.66 -17.27 15.42
N SER A 391 22.89 -17.42 16.73
CA SER A 391 22.50 -18.61 17.52
C SER A 391 21.02 -18.66 17.89
N GLU A 392 20.30 -17.55 17.80
CA GLU A 392 18.83 -17.52 17.92
C GLU A 392 18.20 -17.75 16.54
N GLN A 393 17.07 -18.47 16.48
CA GLN A 393 16.29 -18.82 15.28
C GLN A 393 15.75 -17.59 14.51
N ARG A 394 16.65 -16.74 14.00
CA ARG A 394 16.32 -15.46 13.40
C ARG A 394 16.28 -15.60 11.88
N PRO A 395 15.27 -15.02 11.21
CA PRO A 395 15.28 -14.97 9.77
C PRO A 395 16.40 -14.02 9.32
N VAL A 396 17.38 -14.57 8.62
CA VAL A 396 18.53 -13.84 8.06
C VAL A 396 18.42 -13.84 6.55
N VAL A 397 18.72 -12.70 5.94
CA VAL A 397 18.84 -12.57 4.49
C VAL A 397 20.29 -12.31 4.12
N LEU A 398 20.77 -13.06 3.12
CA LEU A 398 22.15 -13.04 2.66
C LEU A 398 22.29 -12.16 1.43
N THR A 399 23.42 -11.45 1.34
CA THR A 399 23.88 -10.79 0.12
C THR A 399 25.23 -11.36 -0.30
N SER A 400 25.78 -10.87 -1.41
CA SER A 400 27.11 -11.29 -1.86
C SER A 400 28.24 -11.01 -0.86
N LYS A 401 28.08 -10.01 0.02
CA LYS A 401 29.13 -9.55 0.94
C LYS A 401 28.67 -9.28 2.38
N SER A 402 27.37 -9.30 2.65
CA SER A 402 26.79 -8.94 3.96
C SER A 402 25.65 -9.89 4.35
N ARG A 403 25.26 -9.81 5.62
CA ARG A 403 24.14 -10.56 6.20
C ARG A 403 23.28 -9.59 6.98
N PHE A 404 21.97 -9.69 6.83
CA PHE A 404 21.03 -8.83 7.55
C PHE A 404 20.06 -9.66 8.37
N THR A 405 19.89 -9.28 9.64
CA THR A 405 18.64 -9.55 10.34
C THR A 405 17.59 -8.57 9.85
N PHE A 406 16.34 -9.01 9.79
CA PHE A 406 15.27 -8.14 9.35
C PHE A 406 14.00 -8.28 10.18
N SER A 407 13.21 -7.22 10.16
CA SER A 407 11.83 -7.18 10.65
C SER A 407 10.92 -6.68 9.53
N VAL A 408 9.70 -7.20 9.49
CA VAL A 408 8.66 -6.72 8.57
C VAL A 408 7.45 -6.28 9.37
N SER A 409 6.77 -5.23 8.94
CA SER A 409 5.56 -4.73 9.60
C SER A 409 4.60 -4.10 8.60
N VAL A 410 3.32 -4.03 8.95
CA VAL A 410 2.29 -3.35 8.18
C VAL A 410 1.90 -2.05 8.87
N LEU A 411 1.75 -1.01 8.08
CA LEU A 411 1.37 0.35 8.47
C LEU A 411 0.10 0.78 7.72
N ASP A 412 -0.50 1.88 8.16
CA ASP A 412 -1.69 2.49 7.54
C ASP A 412 -2.93 1.57 7.51
N LEU A 413 -3.24 0.97 8.66
CA LEU A 413 -4.32 -0.02 8.83
C LEU A 413 -5.64 0.55 9.36
N ASP A 414 -5.90 1.83 9.18
CA ASP A 414 -7.19 2.42 9.55
C ASP A 414 -8.27 1.94 8.59
N LEU A 415 -9.36 1.39 9.16
CA LEU A 415 -10.51 0.95 8.37
C LEU A 415 -11.03 2.10 7.51
N LYS A 416 -11.19 1.87 6.20
CA LYS A 416 -11.78 2.87 5.31
C LYS A 416 -13.23 3.18 5.74
N PRO A 417 -13.63 4.47 5.79
CA PRO A 417 -14.96 4.85 6.25
C PRO A 417 -16.04 4.37 5.30
N TYR A 418 -17.22 4.07 5.84
CA TYR A 418 -18.39 3.59 5.10
C TYR A 418 -18.79 4.58 3.99
N GLU A 419 -18.77 5.87 4.31
CA GLU A 419 -19.18 6.98 3.43
C GLU A 419 -18.24 7.18 2.24
N SER A 420 -17.08 6.50 2.21
CA SER A 420 -16.15 6.59 1.08
C SER A 420 -16.52 5.69 -0.10
N ILE A 421 -17.46 4.75 0.07
CA ILE A 421 -17.83 3.77 -0.96
C ILE A 421 -18.38 4.44 -2.23
N PRO A 422 -19.30 5.42 -2.17
CA PRO A 422 -19.75 6.16 -3.36
C PRO A 422 -18.62 6.88 -4.10
N HIS A 423 -17.65 7.42 -3.35
CA HIS A 423 -16.47 8.03 -3.95
C HIS A 423 -15.62 6.99 -4.69
N GLN A 424 -15.44 5.78 -4.14
CA GLN A 424 -14.68 4.71 -4.80
C GLN A 424 -15.33 4.26 -6.10
N TYR A 425 -16.67 4.11 -6.12
CA TYR A 425 -17.43 3.75 -7.33
C TYR A 425 -17.25 4.80 -8.43
N LYS A 426 -17.46 6.09 -8.10
CA LYS A 426 -17.26 7.20 -9.06
C LYS A 426 -15.81 7.30 -9.56
N LEU A 427 -14.84 7.11 -8.67
CA LEU A 427 -13.42 7.16 -9.04
C LEU A 427 -13.03 5.99 -9.94
N ASP A 428 -13.53 4.78 -9.70
CA ASP A 428 -13.27 3.62 -10.55
C ASP A 428 -13.76 3.87 -11.99
N GLY A 429 -15.01 4.32 -12.14
CA GLY A 429 -15.56 4.68 -13.44
C GLY A 429 -14.72 5.75 -14.16
N LYS A 430 -14.25 6.78 -13.45
CA LYS A 430 -13.35 7.80 -14.02
C LYS A 430 -12.02 7.21 -14.51
N ILE A 431 -11.40 6.33 -13.72
CA ILE A 431 -10.13 5.67 -14.07
C ILE A 431 -10.29 4.84 -15.34
N VAL A 432 -11.31 3.98 -15.38
CA VAL A 432 -11.54 3.03 -16.47
C VAL A 432 -11.90 3.77 -17.75
N ASN A 433 -12.84 4.71 -17.69
CA ASN A 433 -13.24 5.51 -18.85
C ASN A 433 -12.07 6.34 -19.42
N TYR A 434 -11.25 6.92 -18.55
CA TYR A 434 -10.07 7.66 -19.01
C TYR A 434 -9.07 6.74 -19.73
N TYR A 435 -8.82 5.55 -19.19
CA TYR A 435 -7.89 4.58 -19.75
C TYR A 435 -8.36 4.07 -21.13
N LEU A 436 -9.64 3.70 -21.25
CA LEU A 436 -10.24 3.26 -22.50
C LEU A 436 -10.11 4.31 -23.61
N ARG A 437 -10.48 5.56 -23.31
CA ARG A 437 -10.50 6.66 -24.29
C ARG A 437 -9.11 7.08 -24.76
N ASN A 438 -8.12 7.08 -23.86
CA ASN A 438 -6.84 7.74 -24.13
C ASN A 438 -5.68 6.78 -24.37
N VAL A 439 -5.81 5.51 -23.99
CA VAL A 439 -4.75 4.51 -24.10
C VAL A 439 -5.17 3.42 -25.07
N GLN A 440 -6.26 2.72 -24.78
CA GLN A 440 -6.68 1.59 -25.62
C GLN A 440 -7.08 2.02 -27.03
N ALA A 441 -7.78 3.15 -27.19
CA ALA A 441 -8.12 3.69 -28.51
C ALA A 441 -6.90 4.10 -29.36
N LYS A 442 -5.74 4.38 -28.73
CA LYS A 442 -4.49 4.70 -29.44
C LYS A 442 -3.70 3.46 -29.85
N ASP A 443 -3.87 2.36 -29.12
CA ASP A 443 -3.27 1.06 -29.45
C ASP A 443 -4.08 0.29 -30.52
N ASP A 444 -5.28 0.75 -30.87
CA ASP A 444 -6.11 0.20 -31.95
C ASP A 444 -5.80 0.91 -33.29
N PRO A 445 -5.16 0.23 -34.27
CA PRO A 445 -4.72 0.86 -35.51
C PRO A 445 -5.86 1.45 -36.35
N VAL A 446 -7.10 0.96 -36.18
CA VAL A 446 -8.28 1.41 -36.94
C VAL A 446 -8.83 2.76 -36.46
N MET A 447 -8.66 3.10 -35.17
CA MET A 447 -9.09 4.37 -34.59
C MET A 447 -8.02 5.46 -34.63
N SER A 448 -6.74 5.08 -34.75
CA SER A 448 -5.61 6.02 -34.84
C SER A 448 -5.64 6.93 -36.07
N SER A 449 -6.31 6.51 -37.15
CA SER A 449 -6.45 7.26 -38.40
C SER A 449 -7.53 8.35 -38.31
N LEU A 450 -8.59 8.15 -37.52
CA LEU A 450 -9.71 9.11 -37.39
C LEU A 450 -9.35 10.34 -36.55
N PHE A 451 -8.38 10.24 -35.63
CA PHE A 451 -7.95 11.35 -34.80
C PHE A 451 -6.81 12.18 -35.40
N LYS A 452 -6.19 11.74 -36.50
CA LYS A 452 -5.15 12.51 -37.19
C LYS A 452 -5.67 13.63 -38.09
N GLU A 453 -6.97 13.65 -38.38
CA GLU A 453 -7.57 14.70 -39.25
C GLU A 453 -8.00 15.97 -38.48
N ASN A 454 -7.92 16.01 -37.14
CA ASN A 454 -8.41 17.15 -36.35
C ASN A 454 -7.33 17.94 -35.56
N GLU A 455 -6.04 17.79 -35.90
CA GLU A 455 -4.94 18.54 -35.25
C GLU A 455 -4.24 19.58 -36.15
N ASP A 456 -4.93 20.16 -37.13
CA ASP A 456 -4.46 21.40 -37.78
C ASP A 456 -5.04 22.63 -37.06
N CYS A 457 -4.40 23.02 -35.96
CA CYS A 457 -4.56 24.35 -35.36
C CYS A 457 -3.25 25.13 -35.52
N THR A 458 -3.10 25.74 -36.70
CA THR A 458 -2.01 26.68 -36.99
C THR A 458 -2.16 27.92 -36.11
N LEU A 459 -1.24 28.11 -35.17
CA LEU A 459 -1.11 29.34 -34.38
C LEU A 459 -0.61 30.49 -35.29
N VAL A 460 -1.51 31.39 -35.68
CA VAL A 460 -1.15 32.65 -36.34
C VAL A 460 -0.90 33.71 -35.26
N LEU A 461 0.36 34.07 -35.05
CA LEU A 461 0.75 35.17 -34.18
C LEU A 461 0.58 36.51 -34.93
N HIS A 462 -0.35 37.36 -34.48
CA HIS A 462 -0.36 38.77 -34.88
C HIS A 462 0.65 39.56 -34.03
N LYS A 463 1.44 40.37 -34.73
CA LYS A 463 2.49 41.23 -34.18
C LYS A 463 1.84 42.41 -33.45
N VAL A 464 2.21 42.64 -32.19
CA VAL A 464 1.90 43.87 -31.43
C VAL A 464 2.77 45.00 -31.94
#